data_AF-V2UF25-F1
#
_entry.id   AF-V2UF25-F1
#
_cell.length_a   1.000
_cell.length_b   1.000
_cell.length_c   1.000
_cell.angle_alpha   90.00
_cell.angle_beta   90.00
_cell.angle_gamma   90.00
#
_symmetry.space_group_name_H-M   'P 1'
#
loop_
_entity.id
_entity.type
_entity.pdbx_description
1 polymer ?
#
loop_
_entity_poly.entity_id
_entity_poly.type
_entity_poly.pdbx_seq_one_letter_code
_entity_poly.pdbx_strand_id
1 'polypeptide(L)' 'MPTLLKILFFAFLLAAILMLAVGLYSQDTLLIGVAVLFALMAWLVGMEAKKQLNDPFRK' A
#
# COMPACT_ATOMS: atom_id res chain seq x y z
N MET A 1 11.61 9.65 2.88
CA MET A 1 10.62 9.32 1.83
C MET A 1 10.34 10.56 1.01
N PRO A 2 10.47 10.51 -0.32
CA PRO A 2 9.96 11.59 -1.17
C PRO A 2 8.46 11.78 -0.92
N THR A 3 8.00 13.03 -0.94
CA THR A 3 6.63 13.42 -0.60
C THR A 3 5.60 12.62 -1.40
N LEU A 4 5.90 12.37 -2.68
CA LEU A 4 5.06 11.59 -3.59
C LEU A 4 4.91 10.11 -3.16
N LEU A 5 6.00 9.44 -2.77
CA LEU A 5 5.94 8.05 -2.28
C LEU A 5 5.13 7.93 -0.99
N LYS A 6 5.24 8.93 -0.13
CA LYS A 6 4.52 8.97 1.15
C LYS A 6 3.00 9.10 0.91
N ILE A 7 2.60 9.98 -0.01
CA ILE A 7 1.18 10.13 -0.41
C ILE A 7 0.67 8.82 -1.02
N LEU A 8 1.43 8.22 -1.94
CA LEU A 8 1.07 6.97 -2.61
C LEU A 8 0.89 5.81 -1.61
N PHE A 9 1.79 5.68 -0.64
CA PHE A 9 1.69 4.69 0.43
C PHE A 9 0.40 4.84 1.23
N PHE A 10 0.10 6.06 1.72
CA PHE A 10 -1.12 6.30 2.49
C PHE A 10 -2.39 6.10 1.66
N ALA A 11 -2.38 6.46 0.37
CA ALA A 11 -3.50 6.23 -0.52
C ALA A 11 -3.80 4.73 -0.68
N PHE A 12 -2.77 3.90 -0.93
CA PHE A 12 -2.95 2.44 -1.04
C PHE A 12 -3.32 1.80 0.30
N LEU A 13 -2.78 2.27 1.41
CA LEU A 13 -3.12 1.77 2.73
C LEU A 13 -4.59 2.05 3.08
N LEU A 14 -5.06 3.28 2.82
CA LEU A 14 -6.45 3.66 3.06
C LEU A 14 -7.40 2.86 2.15
N ALA A 15 -7.06 2.72 0.87
CA ALA A 15 -7.84 1.94 -0.10
C ALA A 15 -7.94 0.47 0.33
N ALA A 16 -6.83 -0.13 0.79
CA ALA A 16 -6.81 -1.49 1.30
C ALA A 16 -7.78 -1.65 2.49
N ILE A 17 -7.73 -0.76 3.49
CA ILE A 17 -8.59 -0.85 4.68
C ILE A 17 -10.07 -0.70 4.30
N LEU A 18 -10.40 0.27 3.43
CA LEU A 18 -11.78 0.49 2.99
C LEU A 18 -12.31 -0.71 2.21
N MET A 19 -11.55 -1.25 1.26
CA MET A 19 -11.96 -2.43 0.53
C MET A 19 -12.06 -3.67 1.42
N LEU A 20 -11.17 -3.83 2.41
CA LEU A 20 -11.25 -4.95 3.34
C LEU A 20 -12.53 -4.86 4.19
N ALA A 21 -12.85 -3.67 4.70
CA ALA A 21 -14.08 -3.44 5.47
C ALA A 21 -15.34 -3.71 4.65
N VAL A 22 -15.41 -3.20 3.41
CA VAL A 22 -16.55 -3.45 2.51
C VAL A 22 -16.61 -4.92 2.10
N GLY A 23 -15.47 -5.55 1.80
CA GLY A 23 -15.41 -6.95 1.39
C GLY A 23 -15.86 -7.90 2.48
N LEU A 24 -15.48 -7.63 3.73
CA LEU A 24 -15.97 -8.37 4.90
C LEU A 24 -17.45 -8.15 5.14
N TYR A 25 -17.94 -6.91 5.01
CA TYR A 25 -19.35 -6.59 5.19
C TYR A 25 -20.23 -7.29 4.15
N SER A 26 -19.81 -7.28 2.88
CA SER A 26 -20.53 -7.89 1.76
C SER A 26 -20.27 -9.40 1.61
N GLN A 27 -19.38 -9.99 2.43
CA GLN A 27 -18.86 -11.36 2.26
C GLN A 27 -18.33 -11.64 0.84
N ASP A 28 -17.85 -10.60 0.17
CA ASP A 28 -17.35 -10.69 -1.19
C ASP A 28 -15.85 -11.04 -1.17
N THR A 29 -15.58 -12.30 -1.51
CA THR A 29 -14.22 -12.85 -1.52
C THR A 29 -13.33 -12.24 -2.60
N LEU A 30 -13.89 -11.77 -3.71
CA LEU A 30 -13.12 -11.07 -4.74
C LEU A 30 -12.67 -9.72 -4.21
N LEU A 31 -13.56 -8.97 -3.56
CA LEU A 31 -13.25 -7.67 -3.01
C LEU A 31 -12.20 -7.75 -1.87
N ILE A 32 -12.27 -8.80 -1.05
CA ILE A 32 -11.22 -9.11 -0.07
C ILE A 32 -9.88 -9.40 -0.78
N GLY A 33 -9.90 -10.18 -1.88
CA GLY A 33 -8.71 -10.43 -2.68
C GLY A 33 -8.08 -9.15 -3.25
N VAL A 34 -8.91 -8.21 -3.72
CA VAL A 34 -8.44 -6.89 -4.18
C VAL A 34 -7.85 -6.07 -3.03
N ALA A 35 -8.45 -6.11 -1.84
CA ALA A 35 -7.88 -5.45 -0.65
C ALA A 35 -6.48 -5.98 -0.30
N VAL A 36 -6.27 -7.30 -0.43
CA VAL A 36 -4.95 -7.92 -0.22
C VAL A 36 -3.95 -7.43 -1.27
N LEU A 37 -4.33 -7.33 -2.54
CA LEU A 37 -3.45 -6.78 -3.59
C LEU A 37 -3.04 -5.34 -3.29
N PHE A 38 -3.96 -4.50 -2.80
CA PHE A 38 -3.65 -3.14 -2.37
C PHE A 38 -2.70 -3.11 -1.17
N ALA A 39 -2.85 -4.02 -0.21
CA ALA A 39 -1.92 -4.16 0.92
C ALA A 39 -0.52 -4.56 0.44
N LEU A 40 -0.41 -5.47 -0.55
CA LEU A 40 0.87 -5.83 -1.16
C LEU A 40 1.53 -4.66 -1.89
N MET A 41 0.76 -3.84 -2.61
CA MET A 41 1.28 -2.60 -3.22
C MET A 41 1.79 -1.63 -2.17
N ALA A 42 1.04 -1.39 -1.09
CA ALA A 42 1.48 -0.53 0.01
C ALA A 42 2.80 -1.06 0.61
N TRP A 43 2.94 -2.37 0.78
CA TRP A 43 4.18 -2.99 1.24
C TRP A 43 5.36 -2.73 0.29
N LEU A 44 5.17 -2.94 -1.03
CA LEU A 44 6.18 -2.65 -2.06
C LEU A 44 6.64 -1.19 -2.03
N VAL A 45 5.71 -0.24 -1.96
CA VAL A 45 6.02 1.19 -1.86
C VAL A 45 6.81 1.49 -0.58
N GLY A 46 6.44 0.85 0.54
CA GLY A 46 7.18 0.96 1.80
C GLY A 46 8.61 0.42 1.71
N MET A 47 8.82 -0.68 0.96
CA MET A 47 10.16 -1.22 0.72
C MET A 47 10.99 -0.33 -0.20
N GLU A 48 10.42 0.20 -1.28
CA GLU A 48 11.11 1.15 -2.17
C GLU A 48 11.53 2.42 -1.41
N ALA A 49 10.64 2.93 -0.55
CA ALA A 49 10.95 4.04 0.33
C ALA A 49 12.13 3.76 1.27
N LYS A 50 12.19 2.55 1.85
CA LYS A 50 13.34 2.13 2.68
C LYS A 50 14.60 2.00 1.84
N LYS A 51 14.50 1.43 0.64
CA LYS A 51 15.62 1.26 -0.28
C LYS A 51 16.21 2.60 -0.71
N GLN A 52 15.35 3.59 -1.00
CA GLN A 52 15.75 4.97 -1.29
C GLN A 52 16.44 5.70 -0.13
N LEU A 53 16.14 5.33 1.11
CA LEU A 53 16.74 5.90 2.31
C LEU A 53 18.10 5.26 2.63
N ASN A 54 18.28 4.01 2.24
CA ASN A 54 19.47 3.21 2.53
C ASN A 54 20.40 3.07 1.31
N ASP A 55 20.23 3.91 0.29
CA ASP A 55 21.07 3.93 -0.90
C ASP A 55 22.28 4.87 -0.64
N PRO A 56 23.49 4.33 -0.44
CA PRO A 56 24.67 5.11 -0.12
C PRO A 56 25.24 5.89 -1.32
N PHE A 57 24.67 5.74 -2.52
CA PHE A 57 25.11 6.45 -3.74
C PHE A 57 24.22 7.63 -4.11
N ARG A 58 23.24 7.98 -3.26
CA ARG A 58 22.44 9.20 -3.45
C ARG A 58 23.21 10.45 -2.99
N LYS A 59 23.60 11.30 -3.96
CA LYS A 59 23.97 12.71 -3.74
C LYS A 59 22.75 13.55 -3.35
#